data_AF-A0AAP9QZF1-F1
#
_entry.id   AF-A0AAP9QZF1-F1
#
_cell.length_a   1.000
_cell.length_b   1.000
_cell.length_c   1.000
_cell.angle_alpha   90.00
_cell.angle_beta   90.00
_cell.angle_gamma   90.00
#
_symmetry.space_group_name_H-M   'P 1'
#
loop_
_entity.id
_entity.type
_entity.pdbx_description
1 polymer ?
#
loop_
_entity_poly.entity_id
_entity_poly.type
_entity_poly.pdbx_seq_one_letter_code
_entity_poly.pdbx_strand_id
1 'polypeptide(L)'
;MNDAKSIINKYRSMSDSEKIEYLRGFNSSLDLMLANFLVDIVKDKSEDELLRIEAVKILGLYRGEYNDELIKKELLKLIVDEDDDEDLKVYIINAFSLMNISESDIDFFLSVIRGEYYILVKEAAFSLLVYHKNSTPAHNALNELLNDETFGKSAKRELNL
;
A
#
# COMPACT_ATOMS: atom_id res chain seq x y z
N MET A 1 21.84 10.72 12.18
CA MET A 1 20.87 9.60 12.09
C MET A 1 20.04 9.65 13.35
N ASN A 2 18.73 9.86 13.24
CA ASN A 2 17.85 9.75 14.41
C ASN A 2 17.66 8.25 14.72
N ASP A 3 17.86 7.87 15.98
CA ASP A 3 17.58 6.51 16.44
C ASP A 3 16.06 6.24 16.36
N ALA A 4 15.67 5.05 15.88
CA ALA A 4 14.26 4.65 15.73
C ALA A 4 13.46 4.90 17.02
N LYS A 5 14.05 4.59 18.17
CA LYS A 5 13.43 4.82 19.48
C LYS A 5 13.14 6.29 19.74
N SER A 6 14.03 7.19 19.33
CA SER A 6 13.82 8.63 19.48
C SER A 6 12.65 9.12 18.63
N ILE A 7 12.50 8.60 17.41
CA ILE A 7 11.39 8.96 16.51
C ILE A 7 10.06 8.49 17.10
N ILE A 8 10.02 7.24 17.56
CA ILE A 8 8.82 6.63 18.17
C ILE A 8 8.42 7.36 19.46
N ASN A 9 9.37 7.62 20.35
CA ASN A 9 9.09 8.32 21.60
C ASN A 9 8.59 9.74 21.36
N LYS A 10 9.17 10.45 20.37
CA LYS A 10 8.71 11.78 19.99
C LYS A 10 7.28 11.74 19.45
N TYR A 11 6.96 10.80 18.56
CA TYR A 11 5.58 10.60 18.08
C TYR A 11 4.60 10.36 19.24
N ARG A 12 4.95 9.47 20.17
CA ARG A 12 4.05 9.11 21.30
C ARG A 12 3.80 10.25 22.28
N SER A 13 4.69 11.24 22.34
CA SER A 13 4.51 12.43 23.20
C SER A 13 3.66 13.54 22.58
N MET A 14 3.28 13.40 21.30
CA MET A 14 2.53 14.41 20.55
C MET A 14 1.03 14.25 20.72
N SER A 15 0.32 15.36 20.55
CA SER A 15 -1.13 15.35 20.28
C SER A 15 -1.42 14.80 18.88
N ASP A 16 -2.66 14.41 18.61
CA ASP A 16 -3.04 13.79 17.33
C ASP A 16 -2.83 14.72 16.12
N SER A 17 -3.07 16.03 16.28
CA SER A 17 -2.81 17.02 15.23
C SER A 17 -1.31 17.16 14.93
N GLU A 18 -0.45 17.08 15.94
CA GLU A 18 1.00 17.12 15.77
C GLU A 18 1.55 15.84 15.13
N LYS A 19 0.96 14.68 15.44
CA LYS A 19 1.37 13.39 14.86
C LYS A 19 1.25 13.40 13.33
N ILE A 20 0.18 13.99 12.76
CA ILE A 20 -0.04 14.06 11.31
C ILE A 20 1.10 14.83 10.64
N GLU A 21 1.37 16.05 11.11
CA GLU A 21 2.44 16.89 10.56
C GLU A 21 3.81 16.25 10.77
N TYR A 22 3.99 15.52 11.88
CA TYR A 22 5.21 14.78 12.14
C TYR A 22 5.45 13.63 11.15
N LEU A 23 4.40 12.85 10.81
CA LEU A 23 4.50 11.80 9.79
C LEU A 23 4.72 12.41 8.39
N ARG A 24 4.04 13.50 8.05
CA ARG A 24 4.26 14.22 6.77
C ARG A 24 5.68 14.76 6.62
N GLY A 25 6.28 15.18 7.73
CA GLY A 25 7.66 15.63 7.80
C GLY A 25 8.70 14.50 7.91
N PHE A 26 8.30 13.22 7.81
CA PHE A 26 9.23 12.11 7.91
C PHE A 26 10.30 12.21 6.82
N ASN A 27 11.57 12.15 7.23
CA ASN A 27 12.74 12.29 6.36
C ASN A 27 13.93 11.44 6.83
N SER A 28 13.64 10.39 7.61
CA SER A 28 14.64 9.51 8.21
C SER A 28 14.76 8.20 7.44
N SER A 29 15.85 7.45 7.66
CA SER A 29 15.93 6.07 7.18
C SER A 29 14.86 5.23 7.85
N LEU A 30 14.12 4.44 7.08
CA LEU A 30 13.17 3.50 7.62
C LEU A 30 13.91 2.19 7.94
N ASP A 31 14.16 1.91 9.21
CA ASP A 31 14.64 0.58 9.63
C ASP A 31 13.46 -0.33 9.99
N LEU A 32 13.74 -1.61 10.26
CA LEU A 32 12.69 -2.59 10.56
C LEU A 32 11.89 -2.23 11.82
N MET A 33 12.50 -1.56 12.81
CA MET A 33 11.80 -1.15 14.02
C MET A 33 10.78 -0.05 13.72
N LEU A 34 11.17 0.96 12.94
CA LEU A 34 10.27 2.01 12.49
C LEU A 34 9.19 1.47 11.55
N ALA A 35 9.53 0.56 10.65
CA ALA A 35 8.56 -0.02 9.74
C ALA A 35 7.48 -0.79 10.49
N ASN A 36 7.86 -1.62 11.48
CA ASN A 36 6.90 -2.31 12.34
C ASN A 36 6.04 -1.33 13.15
N PHE A 37 6.65 -0.27 13.68
CA PHE A 37 5.90 0.76 14.38
C PHE A 37 4.87 1.47 13.49
N LEU A 38 5.21 1.78 12.24
CA LEU A 38 4.26 2.34 11.28
C LEU A 38 3.15 1.34 10.97
N VAL A 39 3.45 0.06 10.80
CA VAL A 39 2.43 -0.99 10.64
C VAL A 39 1.49 -1.05 11.86
N ASP A 40 2.01 -0.88 13.08
CA ASP A 40 1.18 -0.82 14.28
C ASP A 40 0.20 0.37 14.22
N ILE A 41 0.64 1.55 13.76
CA ILE A 41 -0.25 2.71 13.53
C ILE A 41 -1.32 2.36 12.49
N VAL A 42 -0.93 1.79 11.35
CA VAL A 42 -1.87 1.46 10.25
C VAL A 42 -2.95 0.48 10.71
N LYS A 43 -2.62 -0.46 11.61
CA LYS A 43 -3.54 -1.48 12.12
C LYS A 43 -4.44 -1.00 13.26
N ASP A 44 -4.09 0.11 13.92
CA ASP A 44 -4.84 0.61 15.05
C ASP A 44 -6.08 1.38 14.58
N LYS A 45 -7.23 0.69 14.57
CA LYS A 45 -8.54 1.28 14.20
C LYS A 45 -9.00 2.40 15.16
N SER A 46 -8.30 2.64 16.27
CA SER A 46 -8.57 3.78 17.16
C SER A 46 -7.77 5.04 16.78
N GLU A 47 -6.74 4.92 15.94
CA GLU A 47 -6.02 6.06 15.40
C GLU A 47 -6.85 6.75 14.30
N ASP A 48 -6.58 8.05 14.11
CA ASP A 48 -7.20 8.82 13.03
C ASP A 48 -6.85 8.23 11.65
N GLU A 49 -7.83 8.12 10.76
CA GLU A 49 -7.65 7.49 9.45
C GLU A 49 -6.57 8.21 8.62
N LEU A 50 -6.42 9.53 8.77
CA LEU A 50 -5.35 10.28 8.13
C LEU A 50 -3.97 9.86 8.67
N LEU A 51 -3.85 9.56 9.96
CA LEU A 51 -2.59 9.03 10.53
C LEU A 51 -2.24 7.67 9.96
N ARG A 52 -3.23 6.78 9.84
CA ARG A 52 -3.08 5.45 9.22
C ARG A 52 -2.60 5.62 7.77
N ILE A 53 -3.23 6.50 7.01
CA ILE A 53 -2.84 6.83 5.62
C ILE A 53 -1.42 7.42 5.53
N GLU A 54 -1.04 8.39 6.37
CA GLU A 54 0.32 8.95 6.33
C GLU A 54 1.38 7.88 6.68
N ALA A 55 1.09 6.97 7.62
CA ALA A 55 1.97 5.85 7.93
C ALA A 55 2.14 4.89 6.74
N VAL A 56 1.05 4.56 6.02
CA VAL A 56 1.09 3.77 4.78
C VAL A 56 1.97 4.44 3.72
N LYS A 57 1.84 5.75 3.51
CA LYS A 57 2.67 6.48 2.54
C LYS A 57 4.15 6.39 2.88
N ILE A 58 4.51 6.50 4.16
CA ILE A 58 5.91 6.35 4.59
C ILE A 58 6.41 4.94 4.26
N LEU A 59 5.63 3.89 4.57
CA LEU A 59 5.99 2.50 4.25
C LEU A 59 6.25 2.29 2.75
N GLY A 60 5.48 2.92 1.87
CA GLY A 60 5.68 2.83 0.42
C GLY A 60 6.85 3.68 -0.11
N LEU A 61 7.00 4.92 0.38
CA LEU A 61 7.98 5.87 -0.12
C LEU A 61 9.39 5.66 0.44
N TYR A 62 9.49 5.20 1.68
CA TYR A 62 10.75 5.00 2.37
C TYR A 62 11.03 3.51 2.43
N ARG A 63 12.08 3.07 1.74
CA ARG A 63 12.53 1.69 1.78
C ARG A 63 13.77 1.56 2.64
N GLY A 64 13.70 0.68 3.63
CA GLY A 64 14.87 0.23 4.38
C GLY A 64 15.57 -0.97 3.77
N GLU A 65 16.76 -1.28 4.29
CA GLU A 65 17.44 -2.54 4.03
C GLU A 65 16.95 -3.62 5.01
N TYR A 66 15.71 -4.08 4.81
CA TYR A 66 15.12 -5.20 5.56
C TYR A 66 14.19 -6.04 4.67
N ASN A 67 13.87 -7.24 5.13
CA ASN A 67 12.85 -8.08 4.51
C ASN A 67 11.46 -7.57 4.90
N ASP A 68 10.67 -7.17 3.91
CA ASP A 68 9.35 -6.54 4.07
C ASP A 68 8.17 -7.51 3.89
N GLU A 69 8.40 -8.82 3.74
CA GLU A 69 7.34 -9.82 3.50
C GLU A 69 6.28 -9.85 4.61
N LEU A 70 6.69 -9.73 5.87
CA LEU A 70 5.74 -9.65 6.99
C LEU A 70 4.94 -8.35 6.98
N ILE A 71 5.56 -7.23 6.61
CA ILE A 71 4.90 -5.92 6.50
C ILE A 71 3.84 -5.98 5.40
N LYS A 72 4.22 -6.46 4.20
CA LYS A 72 3.30 -6.67 3.08
C LYS A 72 2.13 -7.55 3.49
N LYS A 73 2.40 -8.69 4.15
CA LYS A 73 1.35 -9.59 4.63
C LYS A 73 0.35 -8.91 5.57
N GLU A 74 0.82 -8.07 6.50
CA GLU A 74 -0.08 -7.33 7.39
C GLU A 74 -0.92 -6.30 6.62
N LEU A 75 -0.33 -5.58 5.66
CA LEU A 75 -1.03 -4.62 4.82
C LEU A 75 -2.08 -5.28 3.91
N LEU A 76 -1.78 -6.44 3.31
CA LEU A 76 -2.74 -7.18 2.48
C LEU A 76 -3.98 -7.62 3.26
N LYS A 77 -3.84 -7.95 4.56
CA LYS A 77 -5.00 -8.29 5.41
C LYS A 77 -5.98 -7.14 5.55
N LEU A 78 -5.50 -5.90 5.59
CA LEU A 78 -6.34 -4.70 5.73
C LEU A 78 -7.12 -4.41 4.45
N ILE A 79 -6.60 -4.79 3.28
CA ILE A 79 -7.36 -4.71 2.03
C ILE A 79 -8.58 -5.64 2.07
N VAL A 80 -8.41 -6.84 2.61
CA VAL A 80 -9.47 -7.86 2.70
C VAL A 80 -10.46 -7.59 3.85
N ASP A 81 -10.08 -6.75 4.82
CA ASP A 81 -10.95 -6.39 5.95
C ASP A 81 -12.10 -5.49 5.46
N GLU A 82 -13.33 -6.01 5.46
CA GLU A 82 -14.53 -5.28 5.04
C GLU A 82 -14.85 -4.07 5.94
N ASP A 83 -14.37 -4.07 7.19
CA ASP A 83 -14.60 -2.99 8.13
C ASP A 83 -13.59 -1.84 7.98
N ASP A 84 -12.51 -2.02 7.21
CA ASP A 84 -11.52 -0.96 6.95
C ASP A 84 -11.96 -0.01 5.84
N ASP A 85 -11.56 1.26 5.99
CA ASP A 85 -11.92 2.35 5.10
C ASP A 85 -11.35 2.16 3.68
N GLU A 86 -12.17 2.43 2.66
CA GLU A 86 -11.78 2.23 1.26
C GLU A 86 -10.62 3.15 0.83
N ASP A 87 -10.50 4.37 1.39
CA ASP A 87 -9.38 5.26 1.10
C ASP A 87 -8.08 4.66 1.66
N LEU A 88 -8.11 4.08 2.86
CA LEU A 88 -6.95 3.38 3.41
C LEU A 88 -6.48 2.26 2.48
N LYS A 89 -7.42 1.43 2.01
CA LYS A 89 -7.13 0.33 1.08
C LYS A 89 -6.50 0.85 -0.21
N VAL A 90 -7.02 1.94 -0.77
CA VAL A 90 -6.43 2.63 -1.93
C VAL A 90 -4.99 3.06 -1.64
N TYR A 91 -4.73 3.69 -0.49
CA TYR A 91 -3.38 4.11 -0.13
C TYR A 91 -2.43 2.93 0.09
N ILE A 92 -2.91 1.81 0.65
CA ILE A 92 -2.12 0.59 0.79
C ILE A 92 -1.71 0.08 -0.60
N ILE A 93 -2.65 -0.02 -1.53
CA ILE A 93 -2.37 -0.47 -2.90
C ILE A 93 -1.36 0.48 -3.60
N ASN A 94 -1.53 1.79 -3.42
CA ASN A 94 -0.59 2.78 -3.95
C ASN A 94 0.82 2.62 -3.35
N ALA A 95 0.92 2.29 -2.06
CA ALA A 95 2.20 1.98 -1.42
C ALA A 95 2.85 0.73 -2.01
N PHE A 96 2.07 -0.34 -2.28
CA PHE A 96 2.59 -1.54 -2.93
C PHE A 96 3.17 -1.28 -4.32
N SER A 97 2.63 -0.30 -5.07
CA SER A 97 3.19 0.10 -6.36
C SER A 97 4.63 0.60 -6.26
N LEU A 98 5.06 1.07 -5.09
CA LEU A 98 6.42 1.56 -4.82
C LEU A 98 7.31 0.52 -4.13
N MET A 99 6.74 -0.62 -3.72
CA MET A 99 7.43 -1.70 -3.03
C MET A 99 7.95 -2.76 -4.02
N ASN A 100 8.77 -3.67 -3.50
CA ASN A 100 9.09 -4.89 -4.23
C ASN A 100 7.92 -5.87 -4.15
N ILE A 101 7.27 -6.10 -5.28
CA ILE A 101 6.16 -7.04 -5.40
C ILE A 101 6.61 -8.36 -6.04
N SER A 102 6.00 -9.45 -5.55
CA SER A 102 6.15 -10.81 -6.05
C SER A 102 5.04 -11.17 -7.04
N GLU A 103 5.15 -12.33 -7.69
CA GLU A 103 4.07 -12.88 -8.50
C GLU A 103 2.80 -13.13 -7.67
N SER A 104 2.93 -13.63 -6.44
CA SER A 104 1.78 -13.79 -5.54
C SER A 104 1.12 -12.47 -5.14
N ASP A 105 1.89 -11.37 -5.06
CA ASP A 105 1.31 -10.04 -4.82
C ASP A 105 0.50 -9.59 -6.06
N ILE A 106 1.00 -9.84 -7.28
CA ILE A 106 0.27 -9.57 -8.52
C ILE A 106 -1.04 -10.38 -8.60
N ASP A 107 -0.99 -11.67 -8.29
CA ASP A 107 -2.17 -12.54 -8.28
C ASP A 107 -3.22 -12.04 -7.29
N PHE A 108 -2.78 -11.57 -6.11
CA PHE A 108 -3.67 -10.93 -5.14
C PHE A 108 -4.36 -9.70 -5.73
N PHE A 109 -3.63 -8.75 -6.33
CA PHE A 109 -4.24 -7.54 -6.89
C PHE A 109 -5.13 -7.83 -8.11
N LEU A 110 -4.81 -8.85 -8.90
CA LEU A 110 -5.72 -9.33 -9.95
C LEU A 110 -7.03 -9.86 -9.35
N SER A 111 -6.96 -10.58 -8.23
CA SER A 111 -8.16 -11.04 -7.51
C SER A 111 -8.99 -9.88 -6.95
N VAL A 112 -8.36 -8.79 -6.50
CA VAL A 112 -9.06 -7.57 -6.04
C VAL A 112 -9.85 -6.94 -7.19
N ILE A 113 -9.26 -6.82 -8.38
CA ILE A 113 -9.94 -6.27 -9.56
C ILE A 113 -11.20 -7.08 -9.91
N ARG A 114 -11.09 -8.42 -9.84
CA ARG A 114 -12.16 -9.36 -10.17
C ARG A 114 -13.20 -9.57 -9.07
N GLY A 115 -12.84 -9.30 -7.81
CA GLY A 115 -13.68 -9.52 -6.64
C GLY A 115 -14.73 -8.43 -6.44
N GLU A 116 -15.46 -8.48 -5.33
CA GLU A 116 -16.48 -7.48 -4.97
C GLU A 116 -15.88 -6.37 -4.08
N TYR A 117 -15.00 -5.56 -4.66
CA TYR A 117 -14.41 -4.38 -3.99
C TYR A 117 -15.00 -3.08 -4.51
N TYR A 118 -14.92 -2.01 -3.70
CA TYR A 118 -15.27 -0.67 -4.16
C TYR A 118 -14.45 -0.27 -5.39
N ILE A 119 -15.07 0.49 -6.31
CA ILE A 119 -14.47 0.77 -7.62
C ILE A 119 -13.10 1.46 -7.51
N LEU A 120 -12.91 2.37 -6.54
CA LEU A 120 -11.62 3.04 -6.36
C LEU A 120 -10.51 2.08 -5.91
N VAL A 121 -10.84 1.07 -5.10
CA VAL A 121 -9.89 0.01 -4.72
C VAL A 121 -9.50 -0.84 -5.93
N LYS A 122 -10.48 -1.20 -6.77
CA LYS A 122 -10.22 -1.90 -8.04
C LYS A 122 -9.35 -1.07 -8.99
N GLU A 123 -9.63 0.23 -9.10
CA GLU A 123 -8.84 1.15 -9.93
C GLU A 123 -7.40 1.30 -9.43
N ALA A 124 -7.20 1.36 -8.11
CA ALA A 124 -5.86 1.35 -7.53
C ALA A 124 -5.13 0.03 -7.84
N ALA A 125 -5.80 -1.11 -7.69
CA ALA A 125 -5.22 -2.42 -8.00
C ALA A 125 -4.86 -2.56 -9.48
N PHE A 126 -5.72 -2.08 -10.38
CA PHE A 126 -5.41 -2.01 -11.80
C PHE A 126 -4.20 -1.11 -12.08
N SER A 127 -4.15 0.07 -11.46
CA SER A 127 -3.04 1.01 -11.60
C SER A 127 -1.70 0.41 -11.15
N LEU A 128 -1.72 -0.41 -10.08
CA LEU A 128 -0.56 -1.18 -9.65
C LEU A 128 -0.09 -2.17 -10.74
N LEU A 129 -1.01 -2.94 -11.34
CA LEU A 129 -0.64 -3.86 -12.44
C LEU A 129 -0.01 -3.09 -13.61
N VAL A 130 -0.57 -1.92 -13.94
CA VAL A 130 -0.03 -1.04 -14.99
C VAL A 130 1.35 -0.51 -14.63
N TYR A 131 1.57 -0.09 -13.38
CA TYR A 131 2.87 0.38 -12.91
C TYR A 131 3.95 -0.70 -13.10
N HIS A 132 3.60 -1.96 -12.86
CA HIS A 132 4.52 -3.10 -12.98
C HIS A 132 4.43 -3.83 -14.33
N LYS A 133 3.77 -3.27 -15.36
CA LYS A 133 3.46 -3.95 -16.64
C LYS A 133 4.65 -4.50 -17.44
N ASN A 134 5.87 -4.07 -17.11
CA ASN A 134 7.10 -4.59 -17.72
C ASN A 134 7.55 -5.92 -17.11
N SER A 135 6.99 -6.32 -15.96
CA SER A 135 7.18 -7.64 -15.37
C SER A 135 6.26 -8.66 -16.05
N THR A 136 6.74 -9.88 -16.26
CA THR A 136 5.94 -10.95 -16.86
C THR A 136 4.63 -11.23 -16.08
N PRO A 137 4.63 -11.33 -14.73
CA PRO A 137 3.39 -11.55 -13.99
C PRO A 137 2.35 -10.45 -14.22
N ALA A 138 2.73 -9.17 -14.09
CA ALA A 138 1.78 -8.07 -14.27
C ALA A 138 1.30 -7.95 -15.72
N HIS A 139 2.17 -8.19 -16.69
CA HIS A 139 1.81 -8.23 -18.10
C HIS A 139 0.77 -9.33 -18.40
N ASN A 140 0.95 -10.51 -17.81
CA ASN A 140 -0.01 -11.61 -17.94
C ASN A 140 -1.34 -11.26 -17.27
N ALA A 141 -1.32 -10.72 -16.05
CA ALA A 141 -2.51 -10.27 -15.34
C ALA A 141 -3.32 -9.24 -16.16
N LEU A 142 -2.65 -8.27 -16.80
CA LEU A 142 -3.30 -7.32 -17.71
C LEU A 142 -3.92 -8.01 -18.94
N ASN A 143 -3.26 -9.03 -19.52
CA ASN A 143 -3.82 -9.79 -20.64
C ASN A 143 -5.10 -10.55 -20.22
N GLU A 144 -5.16 -11.05 -18.99
CA GLU A 144 -6.38 -11.73 -18.53
C GLU A 144 -7.56 -10.78 -18.32
N LEU A 145 -7.30 -9.48 -18.21
CA LEU A 145 -8.34 -8.44 -18.08
C LEU A 145 -8.87 -7.94 -19.42
N LEU A 146 -8.37 -8.41 -20.57
CA LEU A 146 -8.75 -7.87 -21.90
C LEU A 146 -10.25 -7.91 -22.21
N ASN A 147 -10.97 -8.86 -21.60
CA ASN A 147 -12.43 -9.02 -21.75
C ASN A 147 -13.20 -8.60 -20.49
N ASP A 148 -12.52 -8.05 -19.48
CA ASP A 148 -13.18 -7.49 -18.30
C ASP A 148 -14.09 -6.32 -18.70
N GLU A 149 -15.31 -6.30 -18.16
CA GLU A 149 -16.32 -5.30 -18.52
C GLU A 149 -15.89 -3.88 -18.16
N THR A 150 -15.18 -3.72 -17.06
CA THR A 150 -14.77 -2.41 -16.52
C THR A 150 -13.38 -2.02 -17.03
N PHE A 151 -12.41 -2.94 -16.90
CA PHE A 151 -10.99 -2.66 -17.11
C PHE A 151 -10.47 -3.09 -18.49
N GLY A 152 -11.21 -3.86 -19.28
CA GLY A 152 -10.67 -4.46 -20.50
C GLY A 152 -10.26 -3.47 -21.58
N LYS A 153 -10.96 -2.33 -21.72
CA LYS A 153 -10.54 -1.25 -22.62
C LYS A 153 -9.24 -0.60 -22.16
N SER A 154 -9.09 -0.38 -20.86
CA SER A 154 -7.86 0.17 -20.28
C SER A 154 -6.70 -0.80 -20.41
N ALA A 155 -6.92 -2.11 -20.17
CA ALA A 155 -5.92 -3.15 -20.35
C ALA A 155 -5.39 -3.20 -21.80
N LYS A 156 -6.29 -3.17 -22.80
CA LYS A 156 -5.91 -3.09 -24.22
C LYS A 156 -5.01 -1.91 -24.52
N ARG A 157 -5.39 -0.73 -24.04
CA ARG A 157 -4.59 0.50 -24.20
C ARG A 157 -3.20 0.36 -23.58
N GLU A 158 -3.11 -0.17 -22.37
CA GLU A 158 -1.82 -0.30 -21.66
C GLU A 158 -0.88 -1.36 -22.27
N LEU A 159 -1.47 -2.37 -22.91
CA LEU A 159 -0.77 -3.42 -23.66
C LEU A 159 -0.49 -3.05 -25.14
N ASN A 160 -0.99 -1.90 -25.61
CA ASN A 160 -0.92 -1.44 -27.00
C ASN A 160 -1.59 -2.41 -28.01
N LEU A 161 -2.80 -2.88 -27.68
CA LEU A 161 -3.63 -3.79 -28.50
C LEU A 161 -4.89 -3.11 -29.05
#